data_AF-A0AAD5JB28-F1
#
_entry.id   AF-A0AAD5JB28-F1
#
_cell.length_a   1.000
_cell.length_b   1.000
_cell.length_c   1.000
_cell.angle_alpha   90.00
_cell.angle_beta   90.00
_cell.angle_gamma   90.00
#
_symmetry.space_group_name_H-M   'P 1'
#
loop_
_entity.id
_entity.type
_entity.pdbx_description
1 polymer ?
#
loop_
_entity_poly.entity_id
_entity_poly.type
_entity_poly.pdbx_seq_one_letter_code
_entity_poly.pdbx_strand_id
1 'polypeptide(L)'
;MTPKRRVFGTSIYFESMPYRLDESTGLVDYDMLEKTATLFRPKLIIAGASAYPRDFDYPRMRKIADAVGAFLMMDMAHIGGIVAASVVGDPFEYCDIVTTTTHRSLRGPRGGMIFFKKNPVLGVDLESAINNAVFPGLQGLNGARVEKILDMASITLNKNSVPGDKNALVPGGIRIGSPAMTTRGFTEKEFIAVVDFIHEGVQITHEAKQSVKGSKLQDFMKFVTSPNFSLLDKVSDLRGRVEALTTQFPIPGV
;
A
#
# COMPACT_ATOMS: atom_id res chain seq x y z
N MET A 1 -20.15 -12.96 -18.92
CA MET A 1 -19.39 -12.28 -17.84
C MET A 1 -18.94 -13.33 -16.85
N THR A 2 -17.64 -13.54 -16.67
CA THR A 2 -17.10 -14.43 -15.64
C THR A 2 -17.54 -13.90 -14.26
N PRO A 3 -18.05 -14.74 -13.34
CA PRO A 3 -18.47 -14.28 -12.02
C PRO A 3 -17.28 -13.62 -11.33
N LYS A 4 -17.35 -12.31 -11.08
CA LYS A 4 -16.32 -11.61 -10.30
C LYS A 4 -16.41 -12.11 -8.87
N ARG A 5 -15.52 -13.04 -8.50
CA ARG A 5 -15.41 -13.55 -7.14
C ARG A 5 -15.11 -12.39 -6.20
N ARG A 6 -15.94 -12.20 -5.16
CA ARG A 6 -15.66 -11.29 -4.06
C ARG A 6 -14.43 -11.82 -3.31
N VAL A 7 -13.38 -10.99 -3.22
CA VAL A 7 -12.06 -11.40 -2.67
C VAL A 7 -11.88 -10.95 -1.23
N PHE A 8 -12.34 -9.74 -0.91
CA PHE A 8 -12.16 -9.14 0.43
C PHE A 8 -13.42 -9.32 1.27
N GLY A 9 -13.25 -9.57 2.58
CA GLY A 9 -14.37 -9.65 3.53
C GLY A 9 -15.29 -8.43 3.47
N THR A 10 -14.72 -7.24 3.26
CA THR A 10 -15.50 -6.00 3.08
C THR A 10 -16.47 -6.07 1.91
N SER A 11 -16.05 -6.63 0.76
CA SER A 11 -16.93 -6.81 -0.40
C SER A 11 -17.98 -7.91 -0.23
N ILE A 12 -17.85 -8.76 0.79
CA ILE A 12 -18.84 -9.79 1.13
C ILE A 12 -19.97 -9.16 1.95
N TYR A 13 -19.64 -8.37 2.96
CA TYR A 13 -20.61 -7.77 3.89
C TYR A 13 -21.17 -6.41 3.41
N PHE A 14 -20.47 -5.72 2.52
CA PHE A 14 -20.85 -4.42 1.99
C PHE A 14 -20.79 -4.39 0.47
N GLU A 15 -21.66 -3.58 -0.13
CA GLU A 15 -21.56 -3.25 -1.55
C GLU A 15 -20.47 -2.21 -1.76
N SER A 16 -19.49 -2.53 -2.63
CA SER A 16 -18.33 -1.69 -2.87
C SER A 16 -18.19 -1.36 -4.35
N MET A 17 -17.86 -0.10 -4.64
CA MET A 17 -17.55 0.36 -5.99
C MET A 17 -16.21 1.11 -5.95
N PRO A 18 -15.18 0.63 -6.65
CA PRO A 18 -13.89 1.30 -6.68
C PRO A 18 -13.94 2.55 -7.55
N TYR A 19 -13.25 3.60 -7.14
CA TYR A 19 -12.81 4.67 -8.04
C TYR A 19 -11.41 4.34 -8.57
N ARG A 20 -10.98 5.04 -9.62
CA ARG A 20 -9.74 4.74 -10.35
C ARG A 20 -8.85 5.96 -10.47
N LEU A 21 -7.63 5.70 -10.91
CA LEU A 21 -6.73 6.73 -11.38
C LEU A 21 -7.10 7.10 -12.81
N ASP A 22 -6.87 8.34 -13.19
CA ASP A 22 -6.71 8.72 -14.59
C ASP A 22 -5.42 8.08 -15.08
N GLU A 23 -5.52 7.15 -16.04
CA GLU A 23 -4.38 6.36 -16.51
C GLU A 23 -3.33 7.20 -17.24
N SER A 24 -3.71 8.40 -17.74
CA SER A 24 -2.79 9.30 -18.42
C SER A 24 -1.90 10.08 -17.46
N THR A 25 -2.42 10.43 -16.28
CA THR A 25 -1.72 11.24 -15.27
C THR A 25 -1.22 10.41 -14.09
N GLY A 26 -1.79 9.24 -13.85
CA GLY A 26 -1.55 8.42 -12.66
C GLY A 26 -2.11 9.02 -11.36
N LEU A 27 -2.92 10.08 -11.45
CA LEU A 27 -3.59 10.73 -10.32
C LEU A 27 -4.99 10.16 -10.13
N VAL A 28 -5.56 10.29 -8.93
CA VAL A 28 -6.97 9.95 -8.70
C VAL A 28 -7.85 10.78 -9.64
N ASP A 29 -8.73 10.12 -10.39
CA ASP A 29 -9.70 10.79 -11.25
C ASP A 29 -10.88 11.28 -10.38
N TYR A 30 -10.71 12.46 -9.79
CA TYR A 30 -11.70 13.05 -8.88
C TYR A 30 -13.01 13.39 -9.58
N ASP A 31 -12.98 13.70 -10.88
CA ASP A 31 -14.18 14.04 -11.65
C ASP A 31 -15.00 12.79 -11.95
N MET A 32 -14.34 11.67 -12.29
CA MET A 32 -15.02 10.39 -12.39
C MET A 32 -15.50 9.88 -11.03
N LEU A 33 -14.73 10.07 -9.96
CA LEU A 33 -15.16 9.77 -8.60
C LEU A 33 -16.45 10.53 -8.26
N GLU A 34 -16.56 11.83 -8.56
CA GLU A 34 -17.76 12.62 -8.30
C GLU A 34 -18.98 12.11 -9.10
N LYS A 35 -18.79 11.85 -10.40
CA LYS A 35 -19.85 11.31 -11.27
C LYS A 35 -20.36 9.96 -10.76
N THR A 36 -19.43 9.06 -10.44
CA THR A 36 -19.76 7.72 -9.99
C THR A 36 -20.36 7.73 -8.58
N ALA A 37 -19.88 8.56 -7.67
CA ALA A 37 -20.47 8.74 -6.34
C ALA A 37 -21.93 9.25 -6.42
N THR A 38 -22.22 10.16 -7.35
CA THR A 38 -23.59 10.67 -7.56
C THR A 38 -24.56 9.56 -7.99
N LEU A 39 -24.09 8.64 -8.83
CA LEU A 39 -24.88 7.51 -9.33
C LEU A 39 -25.01 6.38 -8.31
N PHE A 40 -23.91 6.03 -7.64
CA PHE A 40 -23.86 4.90 -6.71
C PHE A 40 -24.36 5.24 -5.30
N ARG A 41 -24.36 6.53 -4.93
CA ARG A 41 -24.80 7.05 -3.63
C ARG A 41 -24.14 6.31 -2.45
N PRO A 42 -22.79 6.32 -2.36
CA PRO A 42 -22.09 5.65 -1.27
C PRO A 42 -22.47 6.28 0.07
N LYS A 43 -22.46 5.46 1.14
CA LYS A 43 -22.56 5.96 2.52
C LYS A 43 -21.20 6.34 3.12
N LEU A 44 -20.13 5.83 2.54
CA LEU A 44 -18.75 6.05 2.96
C LEU A 44 -17.86 6.16 1.72
N ILE A 45 -17.04 7.21 1.66
CA ILE A 45 -15.95 7.35 0.70
C ILE A 45 -14.64 7.18 1.47
N ILE A 46 -13.74 6.34 0.95
CA ILE A 46 -12.45 6.05 1.57
C ILE A 46 -11.35 6.75 0.76
N ALA A 47 -10.66 7.69 1.38
CA ALA A 47 -9.34 8.17 1.00
C ALA A 47 -8.29 7.23 1.61
N GLY A 48 -7.17 7.04 0.93
CA GLY A 48 -6.10 6.18 1.41
C GLY A 48 -5.70 5.12 0.40
N ALA A 49 -4.41 4.80 0.40
CA ALA A 49 -3.85 3.87 -0.56
C ALA A 49 -2.64 3.16 0.02
N SER A 50 -2.45 1.93 -0.46
CA SER A 50 -1.21 1.19 -0.24
C SER A 50 -0.09 1.64 -1.21
N ALA A 51 -0.44 1.99 -2.44
CA ALA A 51 0.52 2.21 -3.52
C ALA A 51 0.13 3.40 -4.40
N TYR A 52 -0.07 4.55 -3.76
CA TYR A 52 -0.28 5.82 -4.43
C TYR A 52 0.84 6.78 -4.02
N PRO A 53 1.65 7.30 -4.95
CA PRO A 53 2.85 8.08 -4.62
C PRO A 53 2.58 9.58 -4.46
N ARG A 54 1.32 10.02 -4.49
CA ARG A 54 0.92 11.42 -4.37
C ARG A 54 0.03 11.60 -3.14
N ASP A 55 -0.07 12.85 -2.68
CA ASP A 55 -1.02 13.19 -1.63
C ASP A 55 -2.45 13.18 -2.19
N PHE A 56 -3.44 13.08 -1.30
CA PHE A 56 -4.85 13.16 -1.67
C PHE A 56 -5.34 14.61 -1.62
N ASP A 57 -6.17 15.01 -2.58
CA ASP A 57 -6.92 16.26 -2.53
C ASP A 57 -8.10 16.11 -1.54
N TYR A 58 -7.80 16.24 -0.24
CA TYR A 58 -8.80 16.15 0.83
C TYR A 58 -9.95 17.16 0.68
N PRO A 59 -9.72 18.44 0.33
CA PRO A 59 -10.81 19.38 0.04
C PRO A 59 -11.74 18.87 -1.06
N ARG A 60 -11.21 18.33 -2.17
CA ARG A 60 -12.02 17.79 -3.26
C ARG A 60 -12.81 16.56 -2.82
N MET A 61 -12.20 15.66 -2.06
CA MET A 61 -12.89 14.46 -1.56
C MET A 61 -14.00 14.81 -0.56
N ARG A 62 -13.77 15.79 0.33
CA ARG A 62 -14.79 16.30 1.25
C ARG A 62 -15.98 16.85 0.49
N LYS A 63 -15.74 17.71 -0.51
CA LYS A 63 -16.81 18.27 -1.36
C LYS A 63 -17.65 17.18 -2.01
N ILE A 64 -17.03 16.13 -2.54
CA ILE A 64 -17.73 14.99 -3.16
C ILE A 64 -18.56 14.24 -2.11
N ALA A 65 -17.98 13.94 -0.94
CA ALA A 65 -18.67 13.25 0.14
C ALA A 65 -19.89 14.04 0.64
N ASP A 66 -19.77 15.37 0.79
CA ASP A 66 -20.89 16.24 1.15
C ASP A 66 -22.00 16.22 0.11
N ALA A 67 -21.65 16.30 -1.18
CA ALA A 67 -22.63 16.33 -2.27
C ALA A 67 -23.53 15.07 -2.33
N VAL A 68 -23.03 13.94 -1.82
CA VAL A 68 -23.79 12.67 -1.81
C VAL A 68 -24.25 12.25 -0.41
N GLY A 69 -23.95 13.04 0.63
CA GLY A 69 -24.29 12.72 2.03
C GLY A 69 -23.56 11.49 2.56
N ALA A 70 -22.27 11.35 2.23
CA ALA A 70 -21.40 10.28 2.68
C ALA A 70 -20.45 10.74 3.79
N PHE A 71 -20.06 9.81 4.66
CA PHE A 71 -18.88 9.98 5.50
C PHE A 71 -17.62 9.98 4.63
N LEU A 72 -16.63 10.77 5.02
CA LEU A 72 -15.28 10.68 4.49
C LEU A 72 -14.36 10.01 5.51
N MET A 73 -13.73 8.90 5.13
CA MET A 73 -12.74 8.22 5.95
C MET A 73 -11.38 8.23 5.27
N MET A 74 -10.31 8.51 6.02
CA MET A 74 -8.94 8.31 5.57
C MET A 74 -8.32 7.08 6.22
N ASP A 75 -7.78 6.16 5.42
CA ASP A 75 -6.81 5.18 5.89
C ASP A 75 -5.39 5.70 5.63
N MET A 76 -4.75 6.21 6.69
CA MET A 76 -3.40 6.77 6.63
C MET A 76 -2.31 5.77 7.02
N ALA A 77 -2.56 4.45 6.99
CA ALA A 77 -1.59 3.44 7.42
C ALA A 77 -0.17 3.64 6.87
N HIS A 78 -0.03 3.98 5.58
CA HIS A 78 1.27 4.20 4.95
C HIS A 78 1.92 5.55 5.30
N ILE A 79 1.13 6.58 5.56
CA ILE A 79 1.60 7.96 5.76
C ILE A 79 1.46 8.46 7.20
N GLY A 80 0.98 7.63 8.15
CA GLY A 80 0.66 8.06 9.51
C GLY A 80 1.81 8.75 10.25
N GLY A 81 3.06 8.31 10.08
CA GLY A 81 4.22 9.01 10.65
C GLY A 81 4.56 10.32 9.95
N ILE A 82 4.25 10.41 8.65
CA ILE A 82 4.48 11.60 7.82
C ILE A 82 3.43 12.67 8.14
N VAL A 83 2.17 12.27 8.35
CA VAL A 83 1.09 13.12 8.88
C VAL A 83 1.44 13.61 10.28
N ALA A 84 1.88 12.72 11.17
CA ALA A 84 2.28 13.10 12.54
C ALA A 84 3.48 14.07 12.58
N ALA A 85 4.32 14.07 11.54
CA ALA A 85 5.43 15.00 11.38
C ALA A 85 5.03 16.32 10.66
N SER A 86 3.76 16.48 10.27
CA SER A 86 3.23 17.66 9.57
C SER A 86 3.94 17.99 8.25
N VAL A 87 4.38 16.97 7.48
CA VAL A 87 5.07 17.18 6.19
C VAL A 87 4.22 16.83 4.96
N VAL A 88 2.97 16.42 5.17
CA VAL A 88 1.93 16.19 4.15
C VAL A 88 0.61 16.81 4.62
N GLY A 89 -0.40 16.86 3.74
CA GLY A 89 -1.73 17.38 4.11
C GLY A 89 -2.32 16.63 5.31
N ASP A 90 -2.98 17.38 6.20
CA ASP A 90 -3.59 16.82 7.40
C ASP A 90 -4.99 16.26 7.08
N PRO A 91 -5.19 14.92 7.09
CA PRO A 91 -6.50 14.34 6.83
C PRO A 91 -7.52 14.66 7.94
N PHE A 92 -7.09 15.02 9.14
CA PHE A 92 -7.98 15.33 10.27
C PHE A 92 -8.80 16.61 10.05
N GLU A 93 -8.35 17.52 9.18
CA GLU A 93 -9.10 18.73 8.82
C GLU A 93 -10.39 18.41 8.05
N TYR A 94 -10.39 17.35 7.24
CA TYR A 94 -11.46 17.07 6.27
C TYR A 94 -12.24 15.79 6.58
N CYS A 95 -11.57 14.77 7.10
CA CYS A 95 -12.14 13.44 7.28
C CYS A 95 -12.96 13.35 8.57
N ASP A 96 -14.01 12.54 8.54
CA ASP A 96 -14.87 12.27 9.70
C ASP A 96 -14.29 11.15 10.56
N ILE A 97 -13.62 10.19 9.92
CA ILE A 97 -12.92 9.06 10.51
C ILE A 97 -11.51 8.97 9.93
N VAL A 98 -10.50 8.72 10.76
CA VAL A 98 -9.15 8.44 10.31
C VAL A 98 -8.68 7.13 10.92
N THR A 99 -8.33 6.15 10.11
CA THR A 99 -7.77 4.87 10.55
C THR A 99 -6.28 4.81 10.22
N THR A 100 -5.52 4.08 11.01
CA THR A 100 -4.10 3.86 10.71
C THR A 100 -3.56 2.60 11.36
N THR A 101 -2.50 2.04 10.77
CA THR A 101 -1.64 1.05 11.41
C THR A 101 -0.49 1.73 12.12
N THR A 102 -0.09 1.23 13.29
CA THR A 102 0.96 1.85 14.09
C THR A 102 2.40 1.48 13.67
N HIS A 103 2.60 0.43 12.89
CA HIS A 103 3.92 -0.19 12.65
C HIS A 103 4.64 0.22 11.35
N ARG A 104 4.02 1.07 10.52
CA ARG A 104 4.61 1.51 9.24
C ARG A 104 5.45 2.77 9.42
N SER A 105 5.11 3.86 8.74
CA SER A 105 5.80 5.14 8.88
C SER A 105 5.75 5.69 10.32
N LEU A 106 4.73 5.30 11.11
CA LEU A 106 4.61 5.69 12.53
C LEU A 106 5.58 4.92 13.45
N ARG A 107 6.17 3.81 12.99
CA ARG A 107 7.27 3.07 13.66
C ARG A 107 6.96 2.60 15.10
N GLY A 108 5.70 2.35 15.42
CA GLY A 108 5.25 1.71 16.67
C GLY A 108 5.12 0.18 16.57
N PRO A 109 4.56 -0.47 17.60
CA PRO A 109 4.26 -1.91 17.56
C PRO A 109 3.16 -2.24 16.54
N ARG A 110 2.95 -3.53 16.25
CA ARG A 110 1.82 -3.97 15.40
C ARG A 110 0.49 -3.72 16.11
N GLY A 111 -0.30 -2.81 15.55
CA GLY A 111 -1.60 -2.42 16.06
C GLY A 111 -2.33 -1.51 15.07
N GLY A 112 -3.54 -1.11 15.43
CA GLY A 112 -4.37 -0.19 14.68
C GLY A 112 -5.03 0.85 15.60
N MET A 113 -5.25 2.05 15.06
CA MET A 113 -5.97 3.12 15.74
C MET A 113 -7.12 3.60 14.85
N ILE A 114 -8.21 4.00 15.50
CA ILE A 114 -9.37 4.61 14.85
C ILE A 114 -9.61 5.94 15.56
N PHE A 115 -9.45 7.02 14.81
CA PHE A 115 -9.81 8.37 15.23
C PHE A 115 -11.14 8.75 14.58
N PHE A 116 -11.94 9.55 15.28
CA PHE A 116 -13.25 10.00 14.83
C PHE A 116 -13.58 11.38 15.39
N LYS A 117 -14.40 12.14 14.67
CA LYS A 117 -14.96 13.40 15.18
C LYS A 117 -15.88 13.11 16.37
N LYS A 118 -15.75 13.92 17.44
CA LYS A 118 -16.58 13.82 18.64
C LYS A 118 -18.00 14.37 18.45
N ASN A 119 -18.16 15.39 17.62
CA ASN A 119 -19.48 15.92 17.30
C ASN A 119 -20.20 14.96 16.34
N PRO A 120 -21.54 14.83 16.44
CA PRO A 120 -22.29 14.00 15.50
C PRO A 120 -22.06 14.43 14.05
N VAL A 121 -21.80 13.46 13.20
CA VAL A 121 -21.60 13.66 11.76
C VAL A 121 -22.74 12.96 11.03
N LEU A 122 -23.44 13.67 10.14
CA LEU A 122 -24.62 13.15 9.43
C LEU A 122 -25.70 12.57 10.38
N GLY A 123 -25.83 13.14 11.58
CA GLY A 123 -26.76 12.68 12.61
C GLY A 123 -26.32 11.42 13.37
N VAL A 124 -25.09 10.94 13.15
CA VAL A 124 -24.54 9.74 13.80
C VAL A 124 -23.51 10.14 14.84
N ASP A 125 -23.65 9.61 16.06
CA ASP A 125 -22.60 9.58 17.07
C ASP A 125 -21.58 8.49 16.71
N LEU A 126 -20.44 8.90 16.17
CA LEU A 126 -19.38 8.01 15.71
C LEU A 126 -18.73 7.24 16.88
N GLU A 127 -18.68 7.83 18.08
CA GLU A 127 -18.06 7.17 19.23
C GLU A 127 -18.84 5.91 19.62
N SER A 128 -20.15 6.06 19.84
CA SER A 128 -21.04 4.94 20.14
C SER A 128 -21.08 3.93 19.00
N ALA A 129 -21.19 4.38 17.75
CA ALA A 129 -21.24 3.49 16.59
C ALA A 129 -19.98 2.64 16.43
N ILE A 130 -18.79 3.25 16.56
CA ILE A 130 -17.50 2.55 16.44
C ILE A 130 -17.28 1.64 17.64
N ASN A 131 -17.52 2.12 18.87
CA ASN A 131 -17.32 1.31 20.07
C ASN A 131 -18.19 0.05 20.06
N ASN A 132 -19.46 0.15 19.67
CA ASN A 132 -20.37 -1.00 19.57
C ASN A 132 -19.96 -1.98 18.44
N ALA A 133 -19.38 -1.47 17.35
CA ALA A 133 -18.89 -2.31 16.26
C ALA A 133 -17.61 -3.09 16.64
N VAL A 134 -16.76 -2.50 17.49
CA VAL A 134 -15.51 -3.12 17.94
C VAL A 134 -15.72 -4.01 19.17
N PHE A 135 -16.59 -3.61 20.10
CA PHE A 135 -16.91 -4.30 21.34
C PHE A 135 -18.43 -4.42 21.51
N PRO A 136 -19.00 -5.61 21.82
CA PRO A 136 -18.35 -6.93 21.98
C PRO A 136 -18.17 -7.73 20.67
N GLY A 137 -18.57 -7.19 19.51
CA GLY A 137 -18.75 -7.95 18.26
C GLY A 137 -17.51 -8.62 17.66
N LEU A 138 -16.30 -8.11 17.93
CA LEU A 138 -15.03 -8.68 17.43
C LEU A 138 -14.26 -9.52 18.47
N GLN A 139 -14.77 -9.69 19.69
CA GLN A 139 -14.16 -10.56 20.70
C GLN A 139 -14.38 -12.04 20.35
N GLY A 140 -13.43 -12.61 19.61
CA GLY A 140 -13.40 -14.04 19.25
C GLY A 140 -12.36 -14.41 18.18
N LEU A 141 -11.92 -13.44 17.38
CA LEU A 141 -10.85 -13.60 16.39
C LEU A 141 -9.57 -12.95 16.93
N ASN A 142 -8.74 -13.75 17.59
CA ASN A 142 -7.42 -13.37 18.06
C ASN A 142 -6.57 -12.86 16.85
N GLY A 143 -6.06 -11.63 16.94
CA GLY A 143 -5.23 -10.99 15.91
C GLY A 143 -3.89 -11.69 15.66
N ALA A 144 -3.35 -12.40 16.63
CA ALA A 144 -2.16 -13.24 16.49
C ALA A 144 -2.38 -14.49 15.60
N ARG A 145 -3.62 -15.00 15.46
CA ARG A 145 -3.97 -16.09 14.51
C ARG A 145 -4.00 -15.59 13.07
N VAL A 146 -4.48 -14.35 12.86
CA VAL A 146 -4.49 -13.69 11.53
C VAL A 146 -3.07 -13.30 11.13
N GLU A 147 -2.28 -12.79 12.07
CA GLU A 147 -0.87 -12.49 11.87
C GLU A 147 -0.04 -13.74 11.54
N LYS A 148 -0.23 -14.86 12.27
CA LYS A 148 0.49 -16.12 12.04
C LYS A 148 0.26 -16.68 10.62
N ILE A 149 -0.95 -16.54 10.06
CA ILE A 149 -1.24 -16.97 8.69
C ILE A 149 -0.58 -16.06 7.64
N LEU A 150 -0.51 -14.74 7.90
CA LEU A 150 0.11 -13.78 6.99
C LEU A 150 1.65 -13.85 7.00
N ASP A 151 2.23 -14.27 8.11
CA ASP A 151 3.67 -14.51 8.28
C ASP A 151 4.10 -15.87 7.68
N MET A 152 3.27 -16.91 7.85
CA MET A 152 3.45 -18.22 7.19
C MET A 152 3.29 -18.16 5.66
N ALA A 153 2.80 -17.05 5.12
CA ALA A 153 2.65 -16.80 3.67
C ALA A 153 3.83 -16.02 3.05
N SER A 154 4.93 -15.82 3.80
CA SER A 154 6.21 -15.25 3.30
C SER A 154 6.10 -13.90 2.58
N ILE A 155 5.78 -12.83 3.32
CA ILE A 155 5.75 -11.46 2.77
C ILE A 155 7.06 -10.73 3.09
N THR A 156 7.92 -10.57 2.07
CA THR A 156 8.99 -9.56 2.00
C THR A 156 9.12 -9.04 0.56
N LEU A 157 9.08 -7.70 0.42
CA LEU A 157 8.99 -6.89 -0.82
C LEU A 157 7.76 -7.17 -1.72
N ASN A 158 7.11 -6.09 -2.19
CA ASN A 158 5.78 -6.16 -2.79
C ASN A 158 5.82 -5.80 -4.29
N LYS A 159 5.54 -6.78 -5.15
CA LYS A 159 5.14 -6.52 -6.55
C LYS A 159 3.74 -5.91 -6.52
N ASN A 160 3.55 -4.80 -7.18
CA ASN A 160 2.33 -4.00 -7.05
C ASN A 160 1.68 -3.77 -8.42
N SER A 161 0.36 -3.95 -8.50
CA SER A 161 -0.38 -3.68 -9.73
C SER A 161 -0.28 -2.21 -10.12
N VAL A 162 -0.13 -1.94 -11.40
CA VAL A 162 -0.14 -0.60 -11.99
C VAL A 162 -1.38 -0.44 -12.89
N PRO A 163 -1.85 0.79 -13.12
CA PRO A 163 -2.90 1.03 -14.12
C PRO A 163 -2.58 0.34 -15.45
N GLY A 164 -3.57 -0.30 -16.07
CA GLY A 164 -3.41 -1.11 -17.28
C GLY A 164 -3.10 -2.60 -17.07
N ASP A 165 -2.76 -3.04 -15.85
CA ASP A 165 -2.54 -4.48 -15.57
C ASP A 165 -3.83 -5.30 -15.73
N LYS A 166 -3.79 -6.33 -16.59
CA LYS A 166 -4.94 -7.23 -16.84
C LYS A 166 -5.12 -8.30 -15.76
N ASN A 167 -4.08 -8.61 -14.98
CA ASN A 167 -4.07 -9.66 -13.97
C ASN A 167 -3.36 -9.19 -12.68
N ALA A 168 -4.11 -9.09 -11.58
CA ALA A 168 -3.57 -8.67 -10.28
C ALA A 168 -2.51 -9.65 -9.70
N LEU A 169 -2.48 -10.90 -10.15
CA LEU A 169 -1.48 -11.91 -9.74
C LEU A 169 -0.18 -11.83 -10.55
N VAL A 170 -0.16 -11.08 -11.65
CA VAL A 170 1.05 -10.82 -12.46
C VAL A 170 1.18 -9.30 -12.67
N PRO A 171 1.50 -8.56 -11.60
CA PRO A 171 1.61 -7.11 -11.67
C PRO A 171 2.84 -6.66 -12.46
N GLY A 172 2.70 -5.52 -13.17
CA GLY A 172 3.78 -4.89 -13.92
C GLY A 172 4.70 -3.98 -13.09
N GLY A 173 4.32 -3.62 -11.86
CA GLY A 173 5.04 -2.65 -11.03
C GLY A 173 5.75 -3.21 -9.79
N ILE A 174 6.65 -2.39 -9.25
CA ILE A 174 7.36 -2.62 -7.98
C ILE A 174 7.14 -1.40 -7.09
N ARG A 175 6.79 -1.61 -5.82
CA ARG A 175 6.65 -0.53 -4.83
C ARG A 175 7.88 -0.46 -3.94
N ILE A 176 8.50 0.72 -3.86
CA ILE A 176 9.67 1.00 -3.02
C ILE A 176 9.24 1.98 -1.92
N GLY A 177 9.76 1.81 -0.71
CA GLY A 177 9.50 2.69 0.42
C GLY A 177 10.79 3.10 1.13
N SER A 178 10.91 4.38 1.45
CA SER A 178 12.05 4.94 2.18
C SER A 178 12.05 4.78 3.71
N PRO A 179 10.92 4.65 4.44
CA PRO A 179 10.92 4.79 5.90
C PRO A 179 11.89 3.88 6.67
N ALA A 180 12.06 2.62 6.21
CA ALA A 180 12.96 1.66 6.85
C ALA A 180 14.42 2.07 6.71
N MET A 181 14.84 2.52 5.52
CA MET A 181 16.22 2.89 5.23
C MET A 181 16.57 4.25 5.85
N THR A 182 15.67 5.24 5.77
CA THR A 182 15.87 6.54 6.42
C THR A 182 15.99 6.40 7.94
N THR A 183 15.27 5.44 8.55
CA THR A 183 15.43 5.13 9.98
C THR A 183 16.84 4.64 10.33
N ARG A 184 17.53 3.98 9.39
CA ARG A 184 18.93 3.54 9.58
C ARG A 184 19.95 4.65 9.33
N GLY A 185 19.50 5.84 8.92
CA GLY A 185 20.35 6.98 8.61
C GLY A 185 20.63 7.20 7.12
N PHE A 186 19.93 6.52 6.21
CA PHE A 186 20.06 6.82 4.78
C PHE A 186 19.58 8.23 4.46
N THR A 187 20.41 8.96 3.72
CA THR A 187 20.10 10.27 3.13
C THR A 187 19.89 10.14 1.62
N GLU A 188 19.66 11.26 0.95
CA GLU A 188 19.50 11.34 -0.50
C GLU A 188 20.65 10.67 -1.25
N LYS A 189 21.88 10.83 -0.76
CA LYS A 189 23.09 10.27 -1.38
C LYS A 189 23.02 8.74 -1.47
N GLU A 190 22.59 8.08 -0.40
CA GLU A 190 22.47 6.63 -0.39
C GLU A 190 21.28 6.15 -1.22
N PHE A 191 20.18 6.92 -1.28
CA PHE A 191 19.04 6.58 -2.13
C PHE A 191 19.38 6.63 -3.63
N ILE A 192 20.32 7.48 -4.07
CA ILE A 192 20.84 7.46 -5.45
C ILE A 192 21.48 6.09 -5.73
N ALA A 193 22.36 5.63 -4.84
CA ALA A 193 22.99 4.31 -4.98
C ALA A 193 21.95 3.17 -4.97
N VAL A 194 20.90 3.26 -4.15
CA VAL A 194 19.79 2.30 -4.14
C VAL A 194 19.08 2.27 -5.50
N VAL A 195 18.83 3.42 -6.12
CA VAL A 195 18.20 3.50 -7.45
C VAL A 195 19.11 2.87 -8.51
N ASP A 196 20.41 3.12 -8.47
CA ASP A 196 21.39 2.54 -9.39
C ASP A 196 21.43 1.00 -9.27
N PHE A 197 21.44 0.48 -8.04
CA PHE A 197 21.39 -0.97 -7.79
C PHE A 197 20.08 -1.61 -8.30
N ILE A 198 18.95 -0.92 -8.14
CA ILE A 198 17.67 -1.39 -8.68
C ILE A 198 17.69 -1.40 -10.21
N HIS A 199 18.23 -0.34 -10.82
CA HIS A 199 18.36 -0.24 -12.28
C HIS A 199 19.21 -1.39 -12.83
N GLU A 200 20.37 -1.65 -12.22
CA GLU A 200 21.26 -2.74 -12.59
C GLU A 200 20.57 -4.12 -12.43
N GLY A 201 19.85 -4.33 -11.33
CA GLY A 201 19.07 -5.55 -11.12
C GLY A 201 17.98 -5.77 -12.19
N VAL A 202 17.33 -4.70 -12.65
CA VAL A 202 16.36 -4.75 -13.76
C VAL A 202 17.05 -5.10 -15.08
N GLN A 203 18.24 -4.55 -15.35
CA GLN A 203 19.02 -4.88 -16.54
C GLN A 203 19.44 -6.35 -16.56
N ILE A 204 19.96 -6.87 -15.43
CA ILE A 204 20.31 -8.29 -15.28
C ILE A 204 19.07 -9.17 -15.51
N THR A 205 17.92 -8.78 -14.97
CA THR A 205 16.65 -9.51 -15.17
C THR A 205 16.24 -9.54 -16.64
N HIS A 206 16.44 -8.44 -17.37
CA HIS A 206 16.14 -8.35 -18.80
C HIS A 206 17.05 -9.27 -19.62
N GLU A 207 18.36 -9.26 -19.35
CA GLU A 207 19.35 -10.13 -20.00
C GLU A 207 19.08 -11.62 -19.71
N ALA A 208 18.75 -11.95 -18.45
CA ALA A 208 18.35 -13.30 -18.07
C ALA A 208 17.09 -13.74 -18.82
N LYS A 209 16.09 -12.86 -18.97
CA LYS A 209 14.83 -13.17 -19.66
C LYS A 209 15.04 -13.47 -21.14
N GLN A 210 15.95 -12.75 -21.81
CA GLN A 210 16.31 -13.02 -23.20
C GLN A 210 17.01 -14.37 -23.39
N SER A 211 17.68 -14.86 -22.34
CA SER A 211 18.45 -16.10 -22.37
C SER A 211 17.62 -17.36 -22.06
N VAL A 212 16.39 -17.20 -21.53
CA VAL A 212 15.49 -18.30 -21.16
C VAL A 212 14.72 -18.80 -22.37
N LYS A 213 14.78 -20.12 -22.63
CA LYS A 213 13.92 -20.78 -23.61
C LYS A 213 12.55 -21.10 -23.00
N GLY A 214 11.70 -20.09 -22.84
CA GLY A 214 10.35 -20.25 -22.28
C GLY A 214 9.68 -18.91 -21.94
N SER A 215 8.37 -18.83 -22.08
CA SER A 215 7.59 -17.62 -21.78
C SER A 215 6.95 -17.61 -20.40
N LYS A 216 6.99 -18.74 -19.67
CA LYS A 216 6.36 -18.87 -18.35
C LYS A 216 7.34 -18.45 -17.25
N LEU A 217 6.79 -17.89 -16.17
CA LEU A 217 7.55 -17.52 -14.97
C LEU A 217 8.32 -18.72 -14.38
N GLN A 218 7.74 -19.93 -14.44
CA GLN A 218 8.39 -21.14 -13.92
C GLN A 218 9.68 -21.49 -14.69
N ASP A 219 9.73 -21.24 -15.99
CA ASP A 219 10.90 -21.51 -16.82
C ASP A 219 12.03 -20.52 -16.47
N PHE A 220 11.67 -19.25 -16.28
CA PHE A 220 12.59 -18.22 -15.80
C PHE A 220 13.15 -18.56 -14.42
N MET A 221 12.30 -18.94 -13.47
CA MET A 221 12.72 -19.33 -12.12
C MET A 221 13.70 -20.51 -12.15
N LYS A 222 13.41 -21.56 -12.94
CA LYS A 222 14.31 -22.71 -13.10
C LYS A 222 15.66 -22.33 -13.67
N PHE A 223 15.70 -21.40 -14.63
CA PHE A 223 16.93 -20.94 -15.25
C PHE A 223 17.82 -20.17 -14.26
N VAL A 224 17.26 -19.19 -13.53
CA VAL A 224 18.04 -18.36 -12.59
C VAL A 224 18.52 -19.13 -11.36
N THR A 225 17.85 -20.22 -10.99
CA THR A 225 18.29 -21.13 -9.92
C THR A 225 19.16 -22.28 -10.42
N SER A 226 19.41 -22.37 -11.74
CA SER A 226 20.23 -23.46 -12.28
C SER A 226 21.71 -23.23 -11.98
N PRO A 227 22.50 -24.31 -11.83
CA PRO A 227 23.96 -24.20 -11.67
C PRO A 227 24.65 -23.52 -12.86
N ASN A 228 23.99 -23.51 -14.02
CA ASN A 228 24.52 -22.98 -15.28
C ASN A 228 24.01 -21.55 -15.56
N PHE A 229 23.54 -20.82 -14.55
CA PHE A 229 23.08 -19.45 -14.73
C PHE A 229 24.27 -18.54 -15.08
N SER A 230 24.32 -18.11 -16.34
CA SER A 230 25.46 -17.38 -16.92
C SER A 230 25.70 -15.99 -16.33
N LEU A 231 24.75 -15.42 -15.59
CA LEU A 231 24.87 -14.09 -14.99
C LEU A 231 25.07 -14.14 -13.48
N LEU A 232 25.41 -15.32 -12.92
CA LEU A 232 25.60 -15.51 -11.48
C LEU A 232 26.67 -14.57 -10.90
N ASP A 233 27.76 -14.33 -11.65
CA ASP A 233 28.84 -13.43 -11.22
C ASP A 233 28.35 -11.98 -11.10
N LYS A 234 27.56 -11.50 -12.08
CA LYS A 234 26.96 -10.14 -12.03
C LYS A 234 26.03 -9.98 -10.83
N VAL A 235 25.21 -11.01 -10.56
CA VAL A 235 24.31 -11.00 -9.38
C VAL A 235 25.11 -11.00 -8.08
N SER A 236 26.21 -11.76 -8.03
CA SER A 236 27.06 -11.86 -6.83
C SER A 236 27.83 -10.55 -6.57
N ASP A 237 28.33 -9.90 -7.61
CA ASP A 237 28.97 -8.58 -7.50
C ASP A 237 27.98 -7.51 -7.01
N LEU A 238 26.79 -7.44 -7.62
CA LEU A 238 25.72 -6.52 -7.19
C LEU A 238 25.36 -6.76 -5.72
N ARG A 239 25.21 -8.03 -5.32
CA ARG A 239 24.96 -8.40 -3.93
C ARG A 239 26.07 -7.92 -3.00
N GLY A 240 27.34 -8.13 -3.35
CA GLY A 240 28.48 -7.70 -2.55
C GLY A 240 28.50 -6.18 -2.32
N ARG A 241 28.21 -5.40 -3.36
CA ARG A 241 28.11 -3.92 -3.27
C ARG A 241 26.93 -3.46 -2.40
N VAL A 242 25.77 -4.12 -2.51
CA VAL A 242 24.60 -3.84 -1.67
C VAL A 242 24.89 -4.14 -0.20
N GLU A 243 25.50 -5.28 0.10
CA GLU A 243 25.88 -5.65 1.47
C GLU A 243 26.93 -4.69 2.02
N ALA A 244 27.95 -4.33 1.24
CA ALA A 244 28.99 -3.38 1.63
C ALA A 244 28.42 -1.98 1.96
N LEU A 245 27.42 -1.50 1.22
CA LEU A 245 26.74 -0.24 1.54
C LEU A 245 25.90 -0.36 2.82
N THR A 246 25.07 -1.39 2.90
CA THR A 246 24.06 -1.51 3.97
C THR A 246 24.64 -1.85 5.34
N THR A 247 25.81 -2.47 5.40
CA THR A 247 26.52 -2.81 6.66
C THR A 247 27.17 -1.60 7.35
N GLN A 248 27.30 -0.46 6.65
CA GLN A 248 27.84 0.78 7.22
C GLN A 248 26.85 1.49 8.16
N PHE A 249 25.57 1.09 8.15
CA PHE A 249 24.49 1.76 8.88
C PHE A 249 23.98 0.91 10.04
N PRO A 250 23.68 1.53 11.20
CA PRO A 250 23.21 0.80 12.38
C PRO A 250 21.88 0.08 12.12
N ILE A 251 21.63 -0.93 12.94
CA ILE A 251 20.34 -1.65 12.98
C ILE A 251 19.60 -1.18 14.24
N PRO A 252 18.53 -0.39 14.11
CA PRO A 252 17.76 0.06 15.25
C PRO A 252 17.18 -1.12 16.03
N GLY A 253 17.35 -1.11 17.36
CA GLY A 253 16.76 -2.10 18.25
C GLY A 253 17.57 -3.39 18.47
N VAL A 254 18.84 -3.42 18.03
CA VAL A 254 19.82 -4.46 18.35
C VAL A 254 21.00 -3.83 19.08
#